data_AF-A0A6L3V6X8-F1
#
_entry.id   AF-A0A6L3V6X8-F1
#
_cell.length_a   1.000
_cell.length_b   1.000
_cell.length_c   1.000
_cell.angle_alpha   90.00
_cell.angle_beta   90.00
_cell.angle_gamma   90.00
#
_symmetry.space_group_name_H-M   'P 1'
#
loop_
_entity.id
_entity.type
_entity.pdbx_description
1 polymer ?
#
loop_
_entity_poly.entity_id
_entity_poly.type
_entity_poly.pdbx_seq_one_letter_code
_entity_poly.pdbx_strand_id
1 'polypeptide(L)' 'MNRQLSGKAILKNLDSFIHFECKMNKLGHINWSGETCYPAGSGAVLNFEFVSNQSYLEDLIKELEDINYVYPVIGKP' A
#
# COMPACT_ATOMS: atom_id res chain seq x y z
N MET A 1 15.16 -1.40 9.13
CA MET A 1 14.24 -0.30 9.54
C MET A 1 14.69 1.04 8.94
N ASN A 2 14.09 1.44 7.81
CA ASN A 2 14.49 2.62 7.06
C ASN A 2 13.81 3.89 7.64
N ARG A 3 14.59 4.76 8.28
CA ARG A 3 14.10 5.98 8.95
C ARG A 3 13.52 7.04 8.01
N GLN A 4 13.71 6.88 6.71
CA GLN A 4 13.23 7.79 5.67
C GLN A 4 11.91 7.32 5.01
N LEU A 5 11.42 6.12 5.34
CA LEU A 5 10.12 5.62 4.83
C LEU A 5 8.97 6.39 5.47
N SER A 6 8.57 7.48 4.84
CA SER A 6 7.35 8.20 5.17
C SER A 6 6.80 8.84 3.92
N GLY A 7 5.50 8.76 3.72
CA GLY A 7 4.86 9.29 2.52
C GLY A 7 3.37 9.42 2.70
N LYS A 8 2.79 10.38 1.98
CA LYS A 8 1.36 10.57 1.88
C LYS A 8 0.98 10.75 0.42
N ALA A 9 -0.01 9.98 -0.05
CA ALA A 9 -0.61 10.15 -1.37
C ALA A 9 -2.12 10.35 -1.21
N ILE A 10 -2.68 11.24 -2.04
CA ILE A 10 -4.11 11.53 -2.05
C ILE A 10 -4.61 11.44 -3.49
N LEU A 11 -5.67 10.68 -3.70
CA LEU A 11 -6.48 10.74 -4.92
C LEU A 11 -7.82 11.37 -4.53
N LYS A 12 -8.16 12.49 -5.17
CA LYS A 12 -9.46 13.13 -5.00
C LYS A 12 -10.03 13.45 -6.37
N ASN A 13 -11.16 12.84 -6.71
CA ASN A 13 -11.89 13.19 -7.93
C ASN A 13 -12.66 14.52 -7.71
N LEU A 14 -12.77 15.34 -8.77
CA LEU A 14 -13.45 16.64 -8.74
C LEU A 14 -14.92 16.54 -8.27
N ASP A 15 -15.61 15.46 -8.65
CA ASP A 15 -17.03 15.25 -8.33
C ASP A 15 -17.22 14.57 -6.97
N SER A 16 -16.16 14.39 -6.18
CA SER A 16 -16.18 13.69 -4.88
C SER A 16 -16.77 12.28 -4.94
N PHE A 17 -16.76 11.67 -6.13
CA PHE A 17 -17.18 10.29 -6.34
C PHE A 17 -16.25 9.31 -5.61
N ILE A 18 -14.96 9.63 -5.59
CA ILE A 18 -13.89 8.84 -4.97
C ILE A 18 -12.90 9.77 -4.27
N HIS A 19 -12.60 9.46 -3.02
CA HIS A 19 -11.47 9.99 -2.26
C HIS A 19 -10.68 8.83 -1.65
N PHE A 20 -9.38 8.79 -1.90
CA PHE A 20 -8.46 7.84 -1.25
C PHE A 20 -7.29 8.59 -0.66
N GLU A 21 -6.92 8.20 0.54
CA GLU A 21 -5.71 8.63 1.20
C GLU A 21 -4.88 7.42 1.61
N CYS A 22 -3.58 7.51 1.33
CA CYS A 22 -2.59 6.53 1.71
C CYS A 22 -1.51 7.19 2.56
N LYS A 23 -1.18 6.58 3.69
CA LYS A 23 -0.12 7.02 4.60
C LYS A 23 0.81 5.86 4.92
N MET A 24 2.11 6.06 4.70
CA MET A 24 3.15 5.13 5.14
C MET A 24 3.86 5.67 6.38
N ASN A 25 4.02 4.83 7.40
CA ASN A 25 4.80 5.15 8.59
C ASN A 25 6.26 4.66 8.47
N LYS A 26 7.11 5.06 9.44
CA LYS A 26 8.53 4.70 9.50
C LYS A 26 8.83 3.21 9.66
N LEU A 27 7.80 2.40 9.95
CA LEU A 27 7.90 0.96 10.02
C LEU A 27 7.52 0.29 8.70
N GLY A 28 7.07 1.03 7.68
CA GLY A 28 6.58 0.45 6.43
C GLY A 28 5.13 -0.04 6.52
N HIS A 29 4.40 0.30 7.59
CA HIS A 29 2.95 0.09 7.61
C HIS A 29 2.29 1.13 6.71
N ILE A 30 1.43 0.65 5.82
CA ILE A 30 0.64 1.48 4.91
C ILE A 30 -0.81 1.43 5.37
N ASN A 31 -1.35 2.58 5.73
CA ASN A 31 -2.76 2.75 6.05
C ASN A 31 -3.47 3.38 4.86
N TRP A 32 -4.54 2.75 4.44
CA TRP A 32 -5.44 3.24 3.40
C TRP A 32 -6.77 3.62 4.03
N SER A 33 -7.25 4.81 3.69
CA SER A 33 -8.63 5.23 3.96
C SER A 33 -9.27 5.67 2.65
N GLY A 34 -10.49 5.22 2.41
CA GLY A 34 -11.23 5.57 1.21
C GLY A 34 -12.67 5.93 1.51
N GLU A 35 -13.17 6.86 0.71
CA GLU A 35 -14.56 7.29 0.68
C GLU A 35 -15.04 7.22 -0.76
N THR A 36 -16.22 6.64 -0.96
CA THR A 36 -16.91 6.65 -2.26
C THR A 36 -18.35 7.09 -2.08
N CYS A 37 -18.88 7.88 -3.01
CA CYS A 37 -20.25 8.37 -2.98
C CYS A 37 -20.93 8.17 -4.33
N TYR A 38 -22.03 7.42 -4.37
CA TYR A 38 -22.82 7.23 -5.60
C TYR A 38 -24.33 7.35 -5.37
N PRO A 39 -25.05 8.20 -6.13
CA PRO A 39 -24.53 9.19 -7.08
C PRO A 39 -23.68 10.27 -6.40
N ALA A 40 -22.74 10.87 -7.14
CA ALA A 40 -21.86 11.91 -6.62
C ALA A 40 -22.64 13.03 -5.90
N GLY A 41 -22.21 13.38 -4.69
CA GLY A 41 -22.76 14.49 -3.89
C GLY A 41 -24.19 14.31 -3.34
N SER A 42 -24.88 13.23 -3.67
CA SER A 42 -26.30 13.02 -3.27
C SER A 42 -26.63 11.59 -2.84
N GLY A 43 -25.72 10.65 -3.10
CA GLY A 43 -25.91 9.24 -2.84
C GLY A 43 -25.38 8.76 -1.50
N ALA A 44 -25.38 7.44 -1.34
CA ALA A 44 -24.84 6.80 -0.16
C ALA A 44 -23.31 6.90 -0.16
N VAL A 45 -22.76 7.26 1.00
CA VAL A 45 -21.32 7.33 1.23
C VAL A 45 -20.86 6.03 1.87
N LEU A 46 -19.91 5.35 1.23
CA LEU A 46 -19.19 4.21 1.80
C LEU A 46 -17.82 4.68 2.25
N ASN A 47 -17.52 4.46 3.53
CA ASN A 47 -16.21 4.67 4.12
C ASN A 47 -15.57 3.33 4.46
N PHE A 48 -14.28 3.20 4.17
CA PHE A 48 -13.52 2.01 4.53
C PHE A 48 -12.08 2.34 4.87
N GLU A 49 -11.50 1.49 5.69
CA GLU A 49 -10.09 1.55 6.09
C GLU A 49 -9.50 0.14 6.01
N PHE A 50 -8.28 0.05 5.49
CA PHE A 50 -7.52 -1.19 5.54
C PHE A 50 -6.02 -0.92 5.67
N VAL A 51 -5.32 -1.89 6.23
CA VAL A 51 -3.88 -1.80 6.49
C VAL A 51 -3.17 -2.79 5.57
N SER A 52 -2.11 -2.33 4.90
CA SER A 52 -1.15 -3.18 4.20
C SER A 52 0.18 -3.08 4.94
N ASN A 53 0.63 -4.20 5.50
CA ASN A 53 1.91 -4.27 6.20
C ASN A 53 3.00 -4.69 5.21
N GLN A 54 3.95 -3.79 4.93
CA GLN A 54 5.14 -4.09 4.11
C GLN A 54 6.44 -4.06 4.92
N SER A 55 6.37 -4.06 6.27
CA SER A 55 7.54 -3.88 7.14
C SER A 55 8.70 -4.85 6.90
N TYR A 56 8.40 -6.06 6.42
CA TYR A 56 9.37 -7.12 6.21
C TYR A 56 9.55 -7.48 4.73
N LEU A 57 8.89 -6.77 3.81
CA LEU A 57 8.90 -7.15 2.41
C LEU A 57 10.30 -7.03 1.81
N GLU A 58 11.04 -5.97 2.14
CA GLU A 58 12.41 -5.76 1.66
C GLU A 58 13.38 -6.81 2.22
N ASP A 59 13.33 -7.06 3.53
CA ASP A 59 14.17 -8.08 4.18
C ASP A 59 13.85 -9.49 3.65
N LEU A 60 12.56 -9.81 3.46
CA LEU A 60 12.11 -11.08 2.88
C LEU A 60 12.57 -11.25 1.42
N ILE A 61 12.46 -10.21 0.58
CA ILE A 61 12.96 -10.25 -0.80
C ILE A 61 14.46 -10.55 -0.81
N LYS A 62 15.22 -9.88 0.05
CA LYS A 62 16.66 -10.11 0.17
C LYS A 62 17.00 -11.53 0.62
N GLU A 63 16.29 -12.06 1.61
CA GLU A 63 16.46 -13.45 2.05
C GLU A 63 16.17 -14.44 0.91
N LEU A 64 15.13 -14.17 0.10
CA LEU A 64 14.80 -15.00 -1.06
C LEU A 64 15.88 -14.92 -2.15
N GLU A 65 16.45 -13.74 -2.39
CA GLU A 65 17.58 -13.55 -3.32
C GLU A 65 18.83 -14.30 -2.84
N ASP A 66 19.16 -14.21 -1.55
CA ASP A 66 20.29 -14.92 -0.94
C ASP A 66 20.11 -16.45 -1.03
N ILE A 67 18.89 -16.95 -0.78
CA ILE A 67 18.56 -18.37 -0.95
C ILE A 67 18.72 -18.79 -2.41
N ASN A 68 18.22 -18.02 -3.37
CA ASN A 68 18.33 -18.33 -4.79
C ASN A 68 19.78 -18.25 -5.29
N TYR A 69 20.62 -17.39 -4.71
CA TYR A 69 22.05 -17.35 -5.00
C TYR A 69 22.77 -18.64 -4.57
N VAL A 70 22.45 -19.15 -3.37
CA VAL A 70 23.04 -20.39 -2.84
C VAL A 70 22.46 -21.63 -3.51
N TYR A 71 21.16 -21.62 -3.81
CA TYR A 71 20.40 -22.72 -4.39
C TYR A 71 19.71 -22.27 -5.69
N PRO A 72 20.48 -22.05 -6.77
CA PRO A 72 19.94 -21.56 -8.02
C PRO A 72 18.88 -22.52 -8.56
N VAL A 73 17.67 -21.99 -8.77
CA VAL A 73 16.57 -22.78 -9.33
C VAL A 73 16.89 -23.11 -10.78
N ILE A 74 16.91 -24.40 -11.12
CA ILE A 74 17.11 -24.86 -12.49
C ILE A 74 15.78 -24.69 -13.24
N GLY A 75 15.64 -23.57 -13.97
CA GLY A 75 14.46 -23.24 -14.76
C GLY A 75 14.47 -21.77 -15.19
N LYS A 76 13.57 -21.38 -16.11
CA LYS A 76 13.36 -19.95 -16.41
C LYS A 76 12.43 -19.36 -15.33
N PRO A 77 12.81 -18.24 -14.69
CA PRO A 77 11.89 -17.51 -13.81
C PRO A 77 10.67 -17.00 -14.56
#